data_AF-A0A916X4N4-F1
#
_entry.id   AF-A0A916X4N4-F1
#
_cell.length_a   1.000
_cell.length_b   1.000
_cell.length_c   1.000
_cell.angle_alpha   90.00
_cell.angle_beta   90.00
_cell.angle_gamma   90.00
#
_symmetry.space_group_name_H-M   'P 1'
#
loop_
_entity.id
_entity.type
_entity.pdbx_description
1 polymer ?
#
loop_
_entity_poly.entity_id
_entity_poly.type
_entity_poly.pdbx_seq_one_letter_code
_entity_poly.pdbx_strand_id
1 'polypeptide(L)' 'MVALVSTVAYLGLEARAVEVQCQIAPGMPTFALVGLPDKAVGEAASGSARR' A
#
# COMPACT_ATOMS: atom_id res chain seq x y z
N MET A 1 -6.66 0.74 -14.46
CA MET A 1 -6.64 2.13 -13.94
C MET A 1 -5.56 2.21 -12.87
N VAL A 2 -4.78 3.30 -12.80
CA VAL A 2 -3.68 3.45 -11.82
C VAL A 2 -3.96 4.67 -10.95
N ALA A 3 -3.84 4.51 -9.63
CA ALA A 3 -3.91 5.59 -8.65
C ALA A 3 -2.54 5.77 -7.99
N LEU A 4 -2.09 7.02 -7.87
CA LEU A 4 -0.84 7.42 -7.22
C LEU A 4 -1.20 8.23 -5.97
N VAL A 5 -0.62 7.88 -4.82
CA VAL A 5 -0.88 8.57 -3.55
C VAL A 5 0.44 8.79 -2.83
N SER A 6 0.75 10.05 -2.49
CA SER A 6 1.86 10.40 -1.61
C SER A 6 1.47 10.15 -0.15
N THR A 7 2.26 9.37 0.58
CA THR A 7 2.01 9.04 1.99
C THR A 7 3.32 9.05 2.78
N VAL A 8 3.25 8.69 4.06
CA VAL A 8 4.43 8.49 4.90
C VAL A 8 4.45 7.08 5.47
N ALA A 9 5.63 6.47 5.52
CA ALA A 9 5.89 5.22 6.21
C ALA A 9 6.74 5.48 7.46
N TYR A 10 6.37 4.85 8.56
CA TYR A 10 7.12 4.95 9.82
C TYR A 10 8.14 3.81 9.93
N LEU A 11 9.40 4.17 10.17
CA LEU A 11 10.48 3.25 10.52
C LEU A 11 10.97 3.61 11.93
N GLY A 12 10.35 2.99 12.94
CA GLY A 12 10.55 3.39 14.33
C GLY A 12 9.95 4.77 14.60
N LEU A 13 10.80 5.75 14.90
CA LEU A 13 10.41 7.15 15.17
C LEU A 13 10.61 8.08 13.95
N GLU A 14 11.14 7.57 12.84
CA GLU A 14 11.34 8.35 11.63
C GLU A 14 10.16 8.20 10.68
N ALA A 15 9.59 9.33 10.24
CA ALA A 15 8.62 9.37 9.14
C ALA A 15 9.35 9.58 7.82
N ARG A 16 9.18 8.66 6.88
CA ARG A 16 9.75 8.76 5.53
C ARG A 16 8.64 8.95 4.51
N ALA A 17 8.80 9.93 3.62
CA ALA A 17 7.89 10.11 2.50
C ALA A 17 7.99 8.91 1.56
N VAL A 18 6.83 8.38 1.17
CA VAL A 18 6.71 7.26 0.23
C VAL A 18 5.61 7.55 -0.78
N GLU A 19 5.74 6.98 -1.97
CA GLU A 19 4.69 7.01 -2.99
C GLU A 19 4.10 5.61 -3.14
N VAL A 20 2.78 5.52 -3.09
CA VAL A 20 2.04 4.28 -3.26
C VAL A 20 1.37 4.29 -4.61
N GLN A 21 1.58 3.22 -5.38
CA GLN A 21 0.92 3.00 -6.66
C GLN A 21 -0.09 1.85 -6.52
N CYS A 22 -1.36 2.15 -6.73
CA CYS A 22 -2.42 1.15 -6.75
C CYS A 22 -2.89 0.94 -8.19
N GLN A 23 -2.74 -0.29 -8.70
CA GLN A 23 -3.25 -0.66 -10.01
C GLN A 23 -4.51 -1.50 -9.86
N ILE A 24 -5.61 -1.02 -10.45
CA ILE A 24 -6.86 -1.76 -10.56
C ILE A 24 -6.87 -2.45 -11.93
N ALA A 25 -6.74 -3.78 -11.91
CA ALA A 25 -6.87 -4.67 -13.05
C ALA A 25 -8.12 -5.55 -12.92
N PRO A 26 -8.85 -5.85 -14.01
CA PRO A 26 -9.99 -6.75 -13.97
C PRO A 26 -9.53 -8.19 -13.65
N GLY A 27 -10.02 -8.75 -12.55
CA GLY A 27 -9.61 -10.06 -12.01
C GLY A 27 -9.69 -10.12 -10.49
N MET A 28 -9.27 -11.24 -9.89
CA MET A 28 -9.24 -11.44 -8.43
C MET A 28 -8.41 -10.33 -7.75
N PRO A 29 -8.90 -9.68 -6.68
CA PRO A 29 -8.16 -8.62 -5.99
C PRO A 29 -6.93 -9.22 -5.30
N THR A 30 -5.78 -9.14 -5.97
CA THR A 30 -4.51 -9.59 -5.43
C THR A 30 -3.75 -8.36 -4.96
N PHE A 31 -3.58 -8.22 -3.66
CA PHE A 31 -2.77 -7.17 -3.06
C PHE A 31 -1.32 -7.65 -2.99
N ALA A 32 -0.48 -7.12 -3.88
CA ALA A 32 0.96 -7.36 -3.86
C ALA A 32 1.69 -6.09 -3.40
N LEU A 33 2.29 -6.15 -2.21
CA LEU A 33 3.18 -5.09 -1.72
C LEU A 33 4.56 -5.29 -2.34
N VAL A 34 5.04 -4.30 -3.10
CA VAL A 34 6.37 -4.36 -3.74
C VAL A 34 7.23 -3.22 -3.20
N GLY A 35 8.36 -3.56 -2.58
CA GLY A 35 9.37 -2.59 -2.15
C GLY A 35 9.11 -1.87 -0.81
N LEU A 36 7.97 -2.09 -0.15
CA LEU A 36 7.67 -1.52 1.17
C LEU A 36 7.89 -2.56 2.30
N PRO A 37 8.30 -2.14 3.51
CA PRO A 37 8.43 -3.04 4.65
C PRO A 37 7.04 -3.57 5.07
N ASP A 38 6.84 -4.87 4.89
CA ASP A 38 5.59 -5.60 5.09
C ASP A 38 4.90 -5.28 6.43
N LYS A 39 5.66 -5.17 7.54
CA LYS A 39 5.12 -4.86 8.87
C LYS A 39 4.50 -3.47 9.02
N ALA A 40 4.93 -2.47 8.23
CA ALA A 40 4.40 -1.11 8.33
C ALA A 40 3.11 -0.93 7.51
N VAL A 41 2.82 -1.85 6.59
CA VAL A 41 1.75 -1.69 5.58
C VAL A 41 0.79 -2.89 5.55
N GLY A 42 1.04 -3.95 6.33
CA GLY A 42 0.26 -5.21 6.30
C GLY A 42 -1.24 -5.05 6.58
N GLU A 43 -1.66 -4.03 7.34
CA GLU A 43 -3.09 -3.75 7.56
C GLU A 43 -3.79 -3.25 6.29
N ALA A 44 -3.08 -2.53 5.41
CA ALA A 44 -3.65 -2.01 4.17
C ALA A 44 -4.00 -3.13 3.18
N ALA A 45 -3.22 -4.22 3.17
CA ALA A 45 -3.52 -5.42 2.38
C ALA A 45 -4.79 -6.15 2.85
N SER A 46 -5.10 -6.08 4.15
CA SER A 46 -6.25 -6.77 4.75
C SER A 46 -7.55 -5.97 4.65
N GLY A 47 -7.47 -4.63 4.65
CA GLY A 47 -8.62 -3.73 4.77
C GLY A 47 -9.36 -3.38 3.48
N SER A 48 -8.78 -3.62 2.31
CA SER A 48 -9.33 -3.13 1.03
C SER A 48 -10.57 -3.88 0.51
N ALA A 49 -11.08 -4.89 1.24
CA ALA A 49 -12.25 -5.68 0.85
C ALA A 49 -13.58 -5.22 1.47
N ARG A 50 -13.65 -4.03 2.11
CA ARG A 50 -14.89 -3.50 2.69
C ARG A 50 -15.25 -2.09 2.19
N ARG A 51 -15.47 -1.93 0.89
CA ARG A 51 -16.60 -1.19 0.29
C ARG A 51 -16.50 -1.18 -1.23
#